data_AF-A0A2H5YY89-F1
#
_entry.id   AF-A0A2H5YY89-F1
#
_cell.length_a   1.000
_cell.length_b   1.000
_cell.length_c   1.000
_cell.angle_alpha   90.00
_cell.angle_beta   90.00
_cell.angle_gamma   90.00
#
_symmetry.space_group_name_H-M   'P 1'
#
loop_
_entity.id
_entity.type
_entity.pdbx_description
1 polymer ?
#
loop_
_entity_poly.entity_id
_entity_poly.type
_entity_poly.pdbx_seq_one_letter_code
_entity_poly.pdbx_strand_id
1 'polypeptide(L)'
;MAGDGTQLDPPHQGQVNVRAAAFGVVRVDQQRLERLIRTGHALVATVLDGRVAEPGETIAIVKAPAYFVPEARLARALGRLACQPIVRVVPFRLRRVALLAGERVRPAALDVAVRALHEKLARYGAGLVESGRVDRDEPQRIAEQIAQWIEQGVELVLTAGSIMLDPGDAFLRALRPLGARLTVRGAPVDPGTMFWVAYRRDVPILGLASCEMYGRVSVFDLIVPFILTGERVDRPLFARLAHGGLLEDTHQARLPRAWRGA
;
A
#
# COMPACT_ATOMS: atom_id res chain seq x y z
N MET A 1 5.60 8.64 -20.55
CA MET A 1 4.42 8.57 -19.66
C MET A 1 4.32 7.20 -18.99
N ALA A 2 4.22 6.13 -19.76
CA ALA A 2 4.28 4.75 -19.26
C ALA A 2 5.69 4.39 -18.76
N GLY A 3 5.77 3.61 -17.69
CA GLY A 3 7.00 3.07 -17.12
C GLY A 3 6.91 1.57 -16.88
N ASP A 4 7.74 1.06 -15.99
CA ASP A 4 7.81 -0.38 -15.69
C ASP A 4 6.44 -0.96 -15.28
N GLY A 5 6.21 -2.21 -15.66
CA GLY A 5 4.95 -2.91 -15.37
C GLY A 5 3.75 -2.41 -16.19
N THR A 6 3.97 -1.67 -17.28
CA THR A 6 2.90 -1.19 -18.16
C THR A 6 3.09 -1.61 -19.61
N GLN A 7 1.99 -1.65 -20.36
CA GLN A 7 1.96 -1.89 -21.80
C GLN A 7 1.11 -0.82 -22.48
N LEU A 8 1.49 -0.40 -23.69
CA LEU A 8 0.71 0.54 -24.48
C LEU A 8 -0.08 -0.19 -25.56
N ASP A 9 -1.36 0.15 -25.68
CA ASP A 9 -2.13 -0.22 -26.87
C ASP A 9 -1.61 0.53 -28.11
N PRO A 10 -1.76 -0.04 -29.32
CA PRO A 10 -1.60 0.72 -30.55
C PRO A 10 -2.52 1.96 -30.56
N PRO A 11 -2.08 3.09 -31.15
CA PRO A 11 -2.93 4.27 -31.28
C PRO A 11 -4.20 3.96 -32.07
N HIS A 12 -5.35 4.36 -31.54
CA HIS A 12 -6.65 4.21 -32.19
C HIS A 12 -7.50 5.47 -31.98
N GLN A 13 -7.91 6.12 -33.08
CA GLN A 13 -8.71 7.36 -33.05
C GLN A 13 -8.14 8.47 -32.13
N GLY A 14 -6.81 8.68 -32.19
CA GLY A 14 -6.14 9.69 -31.38
C GLY A 14 -6.04 9.35 -29.89
N GLN A 15 -6.34 8.11 -29.50
CA GLN A 15 -6.24 7.59 -28.14
C GLN A 15 -5.17 6.49 -28.04
N VAL A 16 -4.46 6.46 -26.92
CA VAL A 16 -3.60 5.36 -26.49
C VAL A 16 -3.99 4.98 -25.07
N ASN A 17 -4.26 3.70 -24.82
CA ASN A 17 -4.45 3.18 -23.48
C ASN A 17 -3.12 2.72 -22.91
N VAL A 18 -2.92 2.98 -21.62
CA VAL A 18 -1.88 2.35 -20.82
C VAL A 18 -2.54 1.23 -20.03
N ARG A 19 -2.07 0.00 -20.26
CA ARG A 19 -2.51 -1.20 -19.55
C ARG A 19 -1.51 -1.59 -18.48
N ALA A 20 -2.00 -2.18 -17.41
CA ALA A 20 -1.15 -2.91 -16.47
C ALA A 20 -0.61 -4.17 -17.14
N ALA A 21 0.71 -4.37 -17.09
CA ALA A 21 1.35 -5.58 -17.61
C ALA A 21 1.60 -6.63 -16.50
N ALA A 22 1.42 -6.25 -15.23
CA ALA A 22 1.66 -7.09 -14.07
C ALA A 22 0.59 -6.86 -12.99
N PHE A 23 0.43 -7.85 -12.12
CA PHE A 23 -0.40 -7.72 -10.91
C PHE A 23 0.36 -6.95 -9.83
N GLY A 24 -0.18 -5.82 -9.37
CA GLY A 24 0.53 -4.96 -8.44
C GLY A 24 -0.17 -3.63 -8.13
N VAL A 25 0.59 -2.67 -7.61
CA VAL A 25 0.10 -1.32 -7.27
C VAL A 25 0.47 -0.34 -8.36
N VAL A 26 -0.54 0.38 -8.88
CA VAL A 26 -0.34 1.50 -9.79
C VAL A 26 0.24 2.67 -9.02
N ARG A 27 1.39 3.18 -9.46
CA ARG A 27 1.96 4.43 -8.97
C ARG A 27 1.78 5.53 -10.01
N VAL A 28 1.23 6.66 -9.58
CA VAL A 28 1.04 7.86 -10.40
C VAL A 28 1.82 9.02 -9.80
N ASP A 29 2.75 9.58 -10.57
CA ASP A 29 3.43 10.82 -10.21
C ASP A 29 2.50 12.01 -10.53
N GLN A 30 1.72 12.42 -9.53
CA GLN A 30 0.74 13.50 -9.64
C GLN A 30 1.39 14.82 -10.11
N GLN A 31 2.59 15.15 -9.60
CA GLN A 31 3.25 16.41 -9.97
C GLN A 31 3.70 16.42 -11.43
N ARG A 32 4.14 15.28 -11.98
CA ARG A 32 4.46 15.16 -13.41
C ARG A 32 3.19 15.16 -14.26
N LEU A 33 2.14 14.46 -13.82
CA LEU A 33 0.85 14.46 -14.50
C LEU A 33 0.30 15.89 -14.62
N GLU A 34 0.25 16.64 -13.52
CA GLU A 34 -0.20 18.04 -13.52
C GLU A 34 0.63 18.92 -14.46
N ARG A 35 1.96 18.76 -14.46
CA ARG A 35 2.85 19.49 -15.38
C ARG A 35 2.56 19.16 -16.85
N LEU A 36 2.34 17.89 -17.18
CA LEU A 36 1.97 17.46 -18.52
C LEU A 36 0.61 18.05 -18.94
N ILE A 37 -0.41 17.96 -18.08
CA ILE A 37 -1.74 18.49 -18.40
C ILE A 37 -1.69 20.01 -18.62
N ARG A 38 -0.92 20.75 -17.80
CA ARG A 38 -0.76 22.20 -17.95
C ARG A 38 -0.10 22.63 -19.26
N THR A 39 0.54 21.73 -20.00
CA THR A 39 1.05 22.09 -21.34
C THR A 39 -0.06 22.25 -22.38
N GLY A 40 -1.26 21.69 -22.13
CA GLY A 40 -2.37 21.70 -23.07
C GLY A 40 -2.18 20.82 -24.31
N HIS A 41 -1.15 19.96 -24.30
CA HIS A 41 -0.77 19.13 -25.47
C HIS A 41 -1.19 17.67 -25.38
N ALA A 42 -1.74 17.24 -24.24
CA ALA A 42 -2.28 15.91 -24.06
C ALA A 42 -3.45 15.96 -23.08
N LEU A 43 -4.50 15.19 -23.37
CA LEU A 43 -5.54 14.89 -22.41
C LEU A 43 -5.18 13.55 -21.76
N VAL A 44 -4.95 13.53 -20.46
CA VAL A 44 -4.56 12.32 -19.73
C VAL A 44 -5.48 12.11 -18.55
N ALA A 45 -6.01 10.89 -18.44
CA ALA A 45 -6.74 10.43 -17.27
C ALA A 45 -6.06 9.17 -16.74
N THR A 46 -5.89 9.08 -15.42
CA THR A 46 -5.31 7.92 -14.74
C THR A 46 -6.28 7.39 -13.69
N VAL A 47 -6.09 6.15 -13.27
CA VAL A 47 -6.62 5.68 -11.98
C VAL A 47 -5.94 6.41 -10.82
N LEU A 48 -6.46 6.22 -9.59
CA LEU A 48 -5.84 6.77 -8.39
C LEU A 48 -4.44 6.15 -8.16
N ASP A 49 -3.50 6.98 -7.69
CA ASP A 49 -2.22 6.49 -7.14
C ASP A 49 -2.50 5.52 -5.98
N GLY A 50 -1.86 4.36 -5.97
CA GLY A 50 -2.11 3.32 -4.98
C GLY A 50 -3.25 2.36 -5.32
N ARG A 51 -3.88 2.48 -6.49
CA ARG A 51 -4.87 1.49 -6.94
C ARG A 51 -4.16 0.16 -7.25
N VAL A 52 -4.73 -0.95 -6.81
CA VAL A 52 -4.30 -2.29 -7.22
C VAL A 52 -4.82 -2.58 -8.62
N ALA A 53 -3.96 -3.14 -9.48
CA ALA A 53 -4.30 -3.46 -10.86
C ALA A 53 -3.96 -4.91 -11.19
N GLU A 54 -4.86 -5.55 -11.94
CA GLU A 54 -4.66 -6.84 -12.58
C GLU A 54 -4.09 -6.68 -14.00
N PRO A 55 -3.32 -7.66 -14.51
CA PRO A 55 -2.81 -7.61 -15.88
C PRO A 55 -3.93 -7.39 -16.90
N GLY A 56 -3.68 -6.50 -17.87
CA GLY A 56 -4.62 -6.14 -18.94
C GLY A 56 -5.58 -4.99 -18.59
N GLU A 57 -5.75 -4.63 -17.32
CA GLU A 57 -6.60 -3.50 -16.92
C GLU A 57 -6.05 -2.17 -17.48
N THR A 58 -6.95 -1.32 -18.00
CA THR A 58 -6.61 0.05 -18.37
C THR A 58 -6.39 0.89 -17.11
N ILE A 59 -5.17 1.39 -16.93
CA ILE A 59 -4.75 2.20 -15.77
C ILE A 59 -4.56 3.69 -16.11
N ALA A 60 -4.40 4.01 -17.39
CA ALA A 60 -4.45 5.37 -17.88
C ALA A 60 -4.88 5.43 -19.36
N ILE A 61 -5.38 6.58 -19.77
CA ILE A 61 -5.74 6.89 -21.16
C ILE A 61 -5.09 8.21 -21.54
N VAL A 62 -4.51 8.25 -22.74
CA VAL A 62 -3.96 9.45 -23.36
C VAL A 62 -4.74 9.75 -24.62
N LYS A 63 -5.15 11.00 -24.80
CA LYS A 63 -5.79 11.49 -26.04
C LYS A 63 -5.11 12.74 -26.55
N ALA A 64 -5.07 12.88 -27.88
CA ALA A 64 -4.70 14.13 -28.52
C ALA A 64 -5.80 15.18 -28.25
N PRO A 65 -5.45 16.43 -27.89
CA PRO A 65 -6.42 17.49 -27.63
C PRO A 65 -6.97 18.12 -28.92
N ALA A 66 -6.33 17.88 -30.07
CA ALA A 66 -6.70 18.42 -31.37
C ALA A 66 -6.29 17.46 -32.50
N TYR A 67 -6.94 17.57 -33.66
CA TYR A 67 -6.59 16.80 -34.87
C TYR A 67 -5.20 17.16 -35.42
N PHE A 68 -4.79 18.41 -35.27
CA PHE A 68 -3.51 18.92 -35.74
C PHE A 68 -2.80 19.66 -34.63
N VAL A 69 -1.49 19.42 -34.50
CA VAL A 69 -0.62 20.14 -33.56
C VAL A 69 0.69 20.46 -34.29
N PRO A 70 1.19 21.71 -34.21
CA PRO A 70 2.50 22.04 -34.75
C PRO A 70 3.61 21.24 -34.05
N GLU A 71 4.41 20.52 -34.81
CA GLU A 71 5.46 19.63 -34.30
C GLU A 71 6.42 20.35 -33.36
N ALA A 72 6.90 21.55 -33.73
CA ALA A 72 7.79 22.34 -32.90
C ALA A 72 7.19 22.72 -31.53
N ARG A 73 5.86 22.89 -31.46
CA ARG A 73 5.16 23.20 -30.21
C ARG A 73 5.07 21.95 -29.33
N LEU A 74 4.75 20.79 -29.92
CA LEU A 74 4.74 19.51 -29.23
C LEU A 74 6.13 19.15 -28.70
N ALA A 75 7.15 19.23 -29.54
CA ALA A 75 8.53 18.93 -29.18
C ALA A 75 9.02 19.82 -28.02
N ARG A 76 8.71 21.12 -28.06
CA ARG A 76 9.05 22.05 -26.97
C ARG A 76 8.33 21.72 -25.67
N ALA A 77 7.05 21.33 -25.74
CA ALA A 77 6.28 20.95 -24.57
C ALA A 77 6.80 19.66 -23.95
N LEU A 78 7.06 18.63 -24.77
CA LEU A 78 7.59 17.35 -24.33
C LEU A 78 9.03 17.45 -23.83
N GLY A 79 9.87 18.27 -24.46
CA GLY A 79 11.27 18.49 -24.04
C GLY A 79 11.43 19.13 -22.67
N ARG A 80 10.38 19.77 -22.13
CA ARG A 80 10.35 20.32 -20.75
C ARG A 80 9.91 19.29 -19.71
N LEU A 81 9.37 18.15 -20.14
CA LEU A 81 8.97 17.08 -19.25
C LEU A 81 10.16 16.15 -19.03
N ALA A 82 10.57 15.98 -17.77
CA ALA A 82 11.67 15.08 -17.44
C ALA A 82 11.36 13.63 -17.86
N CYS A 83 12.40 12.90 -18.30
CA CYS A 83 12.32 11.56 -18.92
C CYS A 83 11.82 10.41 -18.01
N GLN A 84 11.28 10.70 -16.83
CA GLN A 84 10.77 9.66 -15.94
C GLN A 84 9.30 9.37 -16.20
N PRO A 85 8.85 8.12 -15.97
CA PRO A 85 7.46 7.74 -16.16
C PRO A 85 6.51 8.47 -15.19
N ILE A 86 5.30 8.71 -15.66
CA ILE A 86 4.18 9.26 -14.87
C ILE A 86 3.40 8.11 -14.23
N VAL A 87 3.18 7.02 -14.96
CA VAL A 87 2.42 5.85 -14.51
C VAL A 87 3.32 4.63 -14.61
N ARG A 88 3.38 3.84 -13.54
CA ARG A 88 4.03 2.52 -13.50
C ARG A 88 3.21 1.56 -12.67
N VAL A 89 3.44 0.26 -12.80
CA VAL A 89 2.89 -0.76 -11.89
C VAL A 89 4.05 -1.42 -11.16
N VAL A 90 3.98 -1.40 -9.84
CA VAL A 90 4.97 -2.07 -8.97
C VAL A 90 4.37 -3.42 -8.56
N PRO A 91 4.98 -4.56 -8.98
CA PRO A 91 4.42 -5.88 -8.68
C PRO A 91 4.57 -6.25 -7.20
N PHE A 92 3.66 -7.08 -6.68
CA PHE A 92 3.79 -7.65 -5.34
C PHE A 92 4.95 -8.63 -5.28
N ARG A 93 5.72 -8.56 -4.18
CA ARG A 93 6.96 -9.32 -3.97
C ARG A 93 6.98 -10.04 -2.63
N LEU A 94 6.54 -9.38 -1.56
CA LEU A 94 6.53 -9.99 -0.23
C LEU A 94 5.41 -11.02 -0.12
N ARG A 95 5.71 -12.17 0.50
CA ARG A 95 4.81 -13.32 0.57
C ARG A 95 4.58 -13.81 2.00
N ARG A 96 5.54 -13.62 2.91
CA ARG A 96 5.54 -14.27 4.23
C ARG A 96 5.21 -13.29 5.35
N VAL A 97 3.98 -13.39 5.87
CA VAL A 97 3.45 -12.50 6.90
C VAL A 97 3.29 -13.26 8.22
N ALA A 98 3.57 -12.62 9.35
CA ALA A 98 3.30 -13.17 10.68
C ALA A 98 2.35 -12.27 11.49
N LEU A 99 1.61 -12.86 12.43
CA LEU A 99 0.74 -12.14 13.36
C LEU A 99 1.11 -12.45 14.81
N LEU A 100 1.47 -11.44 15.59
CA LEU A 100 1.66 -11.56 17.04
C LEU A 100 0.56 -10.83 17.81
N ALA A 101 -0.21 -11.56 18.60
CA ALA A 101 -1.20 -11.01 19.51
C ALA A 101 -0.64 -10.81 20.93
N GLY A 102 -1.05 -9.70 21.55
CA GLY A 102 -0.80 -9.42 22.96
C GLY A 102 -1.76 -10.15 23.89
N GLU A 103 -1.51 -10.03 25.19
CA GLU A 103 -2.27 -10.70 26.26
C GLU A 103 -3.77 -10.36 26.19
N ARG A 104 -4.08 -9.10 25.86
CA ARG A 104 -5.46 -8.58 25.80
C ARG A 104 -6.31 -9.19 24.68
N VAL A 105 -5.68 -9.81 23.68
CA VAL A 105 -6.40 -10.48 22.59
C VAL A 105 -6.79 -11.87 23.06
N ARG A 106 -8.10 -12.13 23.17
CA ARG A 106 -8.61 -13.45 23.55
C ARG A 106 -8.25 -14.50 22.48
N PRO A 107 -7.97 -15.76 22.85
CA PRO A 107 -7.64 -16.82 21.88
C PRO A 107 -8.66 -16.95 20.73
N ALA A 108 -9.95 -17.01 21.05
CA ALA A 108 -11.01 -17.08 20.03
C ALA A 108 -11.02 -15.85 19.09
N ALA A 109 -10.62 -14.68 19.59
CA ALA A 109 -10.53 -13.46 18.78
C ALA A 109 -9.29 -13.47 17.87
N LEU A 110 -8.20 -14.11 18.31
CA LEU A 110 -7.03 -14.36 17.47
C LEU A 110 -7.37 -15.32 16.34
N ASP A 111 -8.10 -16.41 16.59
CA ASP A 111 -8.50 -17.36 15.55
C ASP A 111 -9.32 -16.69 14.44
N VAL A 112 -10.21 -15.77 14.81
CA VAL A 112 -10.99 -14.97 13.85
C VAL A 112 -10.07 -14.03 13.06
N ALA A 113 -9.14 -13.34 13.73
CA ALA A 113 -8.19 -12.45 13.08
C ALA A 113 -7.28 -13.19 12.09
N VAL A 114 -6.79 -14.38 12.47
CA VAL A 114 -5.98 -15.26 11.62
C VAL A 114 -6.73 -15.63 10.34
N ARG A 115 -7.99 -16.07 10.45
CA ARG A 115 -8.81 -16.40 9.28
C ARG A 115 -9.03 -15.19 8.37
N ALA A 116 -9.45 -14.06 8.94
CA ALA A 116 -9.72 -12.84 8.18
C ALA A 116 -8.47 -12.29 7.47
N LEU A 117 -7.32 -12.27 8.17
CA LEU A 117 -6.06 -11.81 7.59
C LEU A 117 -5.53 -12.77 6.52
N HIS A 118 -5.70 -14.08 6.71
CA HIS A 118 -5.34 -15.07 5.70
C HIS A 118 -6.09 -14.81 4.39
N GLU A 119 -7.42 -14.64 4.45
CA GLU A 119 -8.26 -14.36 3.27
C GLU A 119 -7.87 -13.04 2.59
N LYS A 120 -7.62 -11.97 3.37
CA LYS A 120 -7.20 -10.67 2.84
C LYS A 120 -5.85 -10.74 2.13
N LEU A 121 -4.86 -11.40 2.76
CA LEU A 121 -3.50 -11.49 2.22
C LEU A 121 -3.43 -12.39 0.98
N ALA A 122 -4.24 -13.45 0.94
CA ALA A 122 -4.31 -14.37 -0.19
C ALA A 122 -4.67 -13.66 -1.51
N ARG A 123 -5.50 -12.59 -1.46
CA ARG A 123 -5.85 -11.78 -2.65
C ARG A 123 -4.63 -11.14 -3.31
N TYR A 124 -3.56 -10.88 -2.55
CA TYR A 124 -2.30 -10.31 -3.05
C TYR A 124 -1.23 -11.37 -3.32
N GLY A 125 -1.58 -12.65 -3.14
CA GLY A 125 -0.63 -13.76 -3.23
C GLY A 125 0.34 -13.84 -2.04
N ALA A 126 0.02 -13.20 -0.91
CA ALA A 126 0.77 -13.32 0.34
C ALA A 126 0.05 -14.30 1.29
N GLY A 127 0.78 -14.86 2.25
CA GLY A 127 0.28 -15.82 3.22
C GLY A 127 0.68 -15.47 4.64
N LEU A 128 -0.25 -15.70 5.57
CA LEU A 128 0.04 -15.69 6.99
C LEU A 128 0.73 -17.02 7.36
N VAL A 129 2.07 -17.00 7.46
CA VAL A 129 2.90 -18.21 7.67
C VAL A 129 3.10 -18.54 9.14
N GLU A 130 2.97 -17.54 10.01
CA GLU A 130 3.14 -17.68 11.45
C GLU A 130 2.07 -16.88 12.18
N SER A 131 1.55 -17.42 13.29
CA SER A 131 0.68 -16.68 14.19
C SER A 131 0.89 -17.13 15.62
N GLY A 132 0.88 -16.19 16.56
CA GLY A 132 1.08 -16.51 17.97
C GLY A 132 0.47 -15.47 18.89
N ARG A 133 0.45 -15.80 20.17
CA ARG A 133 0.01 -14.92 21.25
C ARG A 133 1.04 -14.95 22.37
N VAL A 134 1.38 -13.80 22.93
CA VAL A 134 2.16 -13.73 24.17
C VAL A 134 1.20 -13.79 25.37
N ASP A 135 1.54 -14.58 26.38
CA ASP A 135 0.70 -14.75 27.57
C ASP A 135 0.77 -13.56 28.54
N ARG A 136 1.85 -12.78 28.46
CA ARG A 136 2.04 -11.53 29.19
C ARG A 136 2.56 -10.48 28.24
N ASP A 137 2.11 -9.24 28.40
CA ASP A 137 2.56 -8.08 27.64
C ASP A 137 3.99 -7.63 28.04
N GLU A 138 4.97 -8.55 27.97
CA GLU A 138 6.37 -8.35 28.29
C GLU A 138 7.16 -7.91 27.02
N PRO A 139 7.70 -6.66 26.97
CA PRO A 139 8.37 -6.14 25.78
C PRO A 139 9.54 -6.99 25.26
N GLN A 140 10.29 -7.64 26.15
CA GLN A 140 11.41 -8.50 25.80
C GLN A 140 10.94 -9.75 25.06
N ARG A 141 9.89 -10.42 25.55
CA ARG A 141 9.31 -11.61 24.90
C ARG A 141 8.74 -11.30 23.52
N ILE A 142 8.05 -10.17 23.41
CA ILE A 142 7.54 -9.67 22.12
C ILE A 142 8.70 -9.44 21.14
N ALA A 143 9.77 -8.78 21.59
CA ALA A 143 10.95 -8.54 20.76
C ALA A 143 11.64 -9.85 20.33
N GLU A 144 11.85 -10.79 21.24
CA GLU A 144 12.44 -12.11 20.95
C GLU A 144 11.64 -12.87 19.89
N GLN A 145 10.31 -12.94 20.06
CA GLN A 145 9.43 -13.66 19.13
C GLN A 145 9.45 -13.03 17.73
N ILE A 146 9.34 -11.70 17.65
CA ILE A 146 9.41 -10.98 16.37
C ILE A 146 10.79 -11.16 15.72
N ALA A 147 11.87 -11.11 16.52
CA ALA A 147 13.21 -11.29 16.02
C ALA A 147 13.42 -12.69 15.40
N GLN A 148 12.95 -13.73 16.09
CA GLN A 148 13.01 -15.12 15.65
C GLN A 148 12.29 -15.32 14.31
N TRP A 149 11.06 -14.81 14.18
CA TRP A 149 10.30 -14.92 12.93
C TRP A 149 10.97 -14.20 11.76
N ILE A 150 11.53 -13.02 12.01
CA ILE A 150 12.30 -12.29 10.99
C ILE A 150 13.52 -13.10 10.55
N GLU A 151 14.21 -13.76 11.48
CA GLU A 151 15.36 -14.63 11.18
C GLU A 151 14.95 -15.91 10.42
N GLN A 152 13.72 -16.37 10.59
CA GLN A 152 13.11 -17.46 9.82
C GLN A 152 12.57 -17.02 8.44
N GLY A 153 12.73 -15.74 8.08
CA GLY A 153 12.38 -15.18 6.78
C GLY A 153 10.95 -14.65 6.67
N VAL A 154 10.34 -14.24 7.79
CA VAL A 154 9.13 -13.40 7.75
C VAL A 154 9.47 -12.01 7.22
N GLU A 155 8.65 -11.54 6.28
CA GLU A 155 8.87 -10.31 5.51
C GLU A 155 7.96 -9.16 5.98
N LEU A 156 6.90 -9.45 6.75
CA LEU A 156 6.01 -8.47 7.35
C LEU A 156 5.45 -9.03 8.67
N VAL A 157 5.49 -8.22 9.72
CA VAL A 157 4.94 -8.58 11.03
C VAL A 157 3.74 -7.69 11.34
N LEU A 158 2.63 -8.32 11.67
CA LEU A 158 1.40 -7.69 12.16
C LEU A 158 1.33 -7.89 13.67
N THR A 159 0.92 -6.86 14.38
CA THR A 159 0.73 -6.93 15.83
C THR A 159 -0.72 -6.61 16.18
N ALA A 160 -1.27 -7.35 17.13
CA ALA A 160 -2.65 -7.27 17.56
C ALA A 160 -2.73 -7.01 19.07
N GLY A 161 -3.57 -6.07 19.48
CA GLY A 161 -3.70 -5.68 20.89
C GLY A 161 -2.79 -4.53 21.33
N SER A 162 -2.09 -3.89 20.39
CA SER A 162 -1.38 -2.64 20.64
C SER A 162 -2.35 -1.46 20.78
N ILE A 163 -2.06 -0.56 21.71
CA ILE A 163 -2.78 0.69 21.97
C ILE A 163 -1.80 1.84 21.76
N MET A 164 -1.79 2.42 20.56
CA MET A 164 -0.81 3.43 20.16
C MET A 164 -0.70 4.66 21.09
N LEU A 165 -1.82 5.06 21.71
CA LEU A 165 -1.87 6.20 22.64
C LEU A 165 -1.35 5.86 24.05
N ASP A 166 -1.28 4.58 24.41
CA ASP A 166 -0.80 4.15 25.74
C ASP A 166 0.74 4.27 25.80
N PRO A 167 1.31 5.13 26.68
CA PRO A 167 2.75 5.18 26.89
C PRO A 167 3.34 3.85 27.42
N GLY A 168 2.48 3.01 28.01
CA GLY A 168 2.79 1.67 28.50
C GLY A 168 2.64 0.57 27.46
N ASP A 169 2.27 0.88 26.22
CA ASP A 169 2.06 -0.14 25.18
C ASP A 169 3.27 -1.06 25.00
N ALA A 170 3.05 -2.36 25.20
CA ALA A 170 4.12 -3.34 25.23
C ALA A 170 4.78 -3.56 23.86
N PHE A 171 4.00 -3.46 22.77
CA PHE A 171 4.53 -3.59 21.41
C PHE A 171 5.43 -2.41 21.03
N LEU A 172 4.99 -1.17 21.33
CA LEU A 172 5.81 0.03 21.12
C LEU A 172 7.07 0.00 22.00
N ARG A 173 6.97 -0.50 23.24
CA ARG A 173 8.13 -0.69 24.12
C ARG A 173 9.08 -1.78 23.61
N ALA A 174 8.57 -2.83 22.97
CA ALA A 174 9.35 -3.92 22.40
C ALA A 174 10.22 -3.48 21.21
N LEU A 175 9.86 -2.37 20.54
CA LEU A 175 10.65 -1.85 19.41
C LEU A 175 12.11 -1.55 19.79
N ARG A 176 12.36 -1.06 21.02
CA ARG A 176 13.72 -0.74 21.48
C ARG A 176 14.61 -1.98 21.60
N PRO A 177 14.29 -3.01 22.42
CA PRO A 177 15.11 -4.22 22.50
C PRO A 177 15.15 -5.00 21.18
N LEU A 178 14.14 -4.89 20.33
CA LEU A 178 14.14 -5.47 18.98
C LEU A 178 15.14 -4.80 18.01
N GLY A 179 15.61 -3.58 18.34
CA GLY A 179 16.39 -2.75 17.43
C GLY A 179 15.55 -2.19 16.27
N ALA A 180 14.23 -2.06 16.46
CA ALA A 180 13.31 -1.52 15.48
C ALA A 180 13.11 -0.01 15.66
N ARG A 181 12.89 0.69 14.54
CA ARG A 181 12.64 2.14 14.52
C ARG A 181 11.20 2.43 14.13
N LEU A 182 10.48 3.14 15.00
CA LEU A 182 9.17 3.69 14.69
C LEU A 182 9.30 4.74 13.58
N THR A 183 8.61 4.55 12.45
CA THR A 183 8.58 5.47 11.31
C THR A 183 7.30 6.30 11.26
N VAL A 184 6.18 5.68 11.64
CA VAL A 184 4.85 6.30 11.61
C VAL A 184 4.16 6.03 12.94
N ARG A 185 3.60 7.09 13.53
CA ARG A 185 2.76 7.03 14.72
C ARG A 185 1.47 7.79 14.42
N GLY A 186 0.38 7.05 14.28
CA GLY A 186 -0.87 7.54 13.75
C GLY A 186 -0.85 7.65 12.22
N ALA A 187 -2.01 7.41 11.60
CA ALA A 187 -2.22 7.59 10.17
C ALA A 187 -3.30 8.66 9.92
N PRO A 188 -3.10 9.59 8.98
CA PRO A 188 -4.12 10.58 8.60
C PRO A 188 -5.18 9.94 7.66
N VAL A 189 -5.74 8.81 8.07
CA VAL A 189 -6.64 7.95 7.30
C VAL A 189 -7.66 7.36 8.27
N ASP A 190 -8.93 7.34 7.86
CA ASP A 190 -10.04 6.83 8.66
C ASP A 190 -10.91 5.86 7.85
N PRO A 191 -11.29 4.69 8.39
CA PRO A 191 -10.92 4.14 9.71
C PRO A 191 -9.44 3.74 9.83
N GLY A 192 -8.87 3.87 11.04
CA GLY A 192 -7.51 3.39 11.36
C GLY A 192 -6.51 4.47 11.79
N THR A 193 -6.98 5.62 12.30
CA THR A 193 -6.12 6.73 12.73
C THR A 193 -5.04 6.32 13.74
N MET A 194 -5.30 5.26 14.53
CA MET A 194 -4.44 4.76 15.60
C MET A 194 -3.29 3.84 15.15
N PHE A 195 -3.15 3.63 13.84
CA PHE A 195 -2.14 2.76 13.25
C PHE A 195 -0.71 3.27 13.46
N TRP A 196 0.25 2.35 13.52
CA TRP A 196 1.67 2.69 13.56
C TRP A 196 2.51 1.72 12.74
N VAL A 197 3.67 2.21 12.31
CA VAL A 197 4.64 1.45 11.51
C VAL A 197 6.01 1.60 12.13
N ALA A 198 6.67 0.47 12.34
CA ALA A 198 8.08 0.41 12.68
C ALA A 198 8.82 -0.53 11.70
N TYR A 199 10.14 -0.45 11.72
CA TYR A 199 10.99 -1.31 10.89
C TYR A 199 12.15 -1.87 11.70
N ARG A 200 12.37 -3.19 11.61
CA ARG A 200 13.67 -3.81 11.95
C ARG A 200 14.39 -4.09 10.64
N ARG A 201 15.44 -3.31 10.36
CA ARG A 201 16.08 -3.26 9.02
C ARG A 201 15.04 -2.91 7.95
N ASP A 202 14.78 -3.81 7.01
CA ASP A 202 13.80 -3.64 5.93
C ASP A 202 12.46 -4.30 6.21
N VAL A 203 12.32 -5.03 7.34
CA VAL A 203 11.07 -5.73 7.67
C VAL A 203 10.11 -4.79 8.40
N PRO A 204 8.94 -4.45 7.81
CA PRO A 204 7.90 -3.67 8.46
C PRO A 204 7.22 -4.45 9.59
N ILE A 205 6.88 -3.70 10.64
CA ILE A 205 6.12 -4.14 11.79
C ILE A 205 4.95 -3.16 11.96
N LEU A 206 3.72 -3.67 11.94
CA LEU A 206 2.50 -2.87 11.93
C LEU A 206 1.70 -3.05 13.21
N GLY A 207 1.24 -1.95 13.78
CA GLY A 207 0.24 -1.92 14.84
C GLY A 207 -1.17 -1.95 14.30
N LEU A 208 -1.88 -3.07 14.45
CA LEU A 208 -3.30 -3.17 14.11
C LEU A 208 -4.14 -2.89 15.36
N ALA A 209 -5.14 -2.03 15.23
CA ALA A 209 -6.20 -1.94 16.23
C ALA A 209 -7.24 -3.06 15.98
N SER A 210 -8.25 -3.10 16.84
CA SER A 210 -9.27 -4.14 16.81
C SER A 210 -10.04 -4.14 15.49
N CYS A 211 -10.34 -2.97 14.92
CA CYS A 211 -11.19 -2.88 13.72
C CYS A 211 -10.50 -3.41 12.45
N GLU A 212 -9.17 -3.31 12.34
CA GLU A 212 -8.39 -3.78 11.20
C GLU A 212 -8.35 -5.31 11.11
N MET A 213 -8.52 -6.00 12.25
CA MET A 213 -8.45 -7.46 12.34
C MET A 213 -9.74 -8.18 11.90
N TYR A 214 -10.89 -7.50 11.92
CA TYR A 214 -12.21 -8.13 11.78
C TYR A 214 -12.92 -7.79 10.47
N GLY A 215 -12.16 -7.63 9.38
CA GLY A 215 -12.72 -7.60 8.02
C GLY A 215 -13.25 -6.25 7.55
N ARG A 216 -13.35 -5.23 8.40
CA ARG A 216 -13.71 -3.88 7.95
C ARG A 216 -12.58 -3.26 7.13
N VAL A 217 -12.97 -2.40 6.18
CA VAL A 217 -12.03 -1.56 5.43
C VAL A 217 -11.36 -0.59 6.41
N SER A 218 -10.05 -0.48 6.31
CA SER A 218 -9.23 0.32 7.21
C SER A 218 -7.93 0.76 6.55
N VAL A 219 -7.14 1.55 7.26
CA VAL A 219 -5.77 1.91 6.86
C VAL A 219 -4.90 0.69 6.51
N PHE A 220 -5.15 -0.47 7.12
CA PHE A 220 -4.45 -1.70 6.76
C PHE A 220 -4.71 -2.06 5.29
N ASP A 221 -5.97 -2.05 4.86
CA ASP A 221 -6.36 -2.35 3.47
C ASP A 221 -5.82 -1.33 2.47
N LEU A 222 -5.64 -0.07 2.91
CA LEU A 222 -4.97 0.95 2.11
C LEU A 222 -3.47 0.69 1.97
N ILE A 223 -2.80 0.30 3.05
CA ILE A 223 -1.33 0.34 3.12
C ILE A 223 -0.65 -0.99 2.77
N VAL A 224 -1.32 -2.12 3.02
CA VAL A 224 -0.81 -3.47 2.72
C VAL A 224 -0.36 -3.61 1.28
N PRO A 225 -1.10 -3.15 0.26
CA PRO A 225 -0.63 -3.26 -1.11
C PRO A 225 0.75 -2.64 -1.32
N PHE A 226 1.01 -1.44 -0.78
CA PHE A 226 2.33 -0.80 -0.87
C PHE A 226 3.42 -1.59 -0.13
N ILE A 227 3.10 -2.13 1.04
CA ILE A 227 4.06 -2.93 1.79
C ILE A 227 4.44 -4.18 0.99
N LEU A 228 3.44 -4.87 0.41
CA LEU A 228 3.66 -6.10 -0.34
C LEU A 228 4.45 -5.88 -1.64
N THR A 229 4.51 -4.66 -2.18
CA THR A 229 5.43 -4.32 -3.28
C THR A 229 6.88 -4.10 -2.82
N GLY A 230 7.12 -4.09 -1.50
CA GLY A 230 8.39 -3.72 -0.88
C GLY A 230 8.58 -2.21 -0.75
N GLU A 231 7.55 -1.41 -1.02
CA GLU A 231 7.63 0.04 -0.83
C GLU A 231 7.64 0.38 0.66
N ARG A 232 8.48 1.36 1.01
CA ARG A 232 8.58 1.79 2.39
C ARG A 232 7.41 2.68 2.77
N VAL A 233 6.80 2.37 3.90
CA VAL A 233 5.70 3.14 4.46
C VAL A 233 6.26 4.15 5.46
N ASP A 234 6.11 5.41 5.12
CA ASP A 234 6.63 6.53 5.88
C ASP A 234 5.62 7.70 5.92
N ARG A 235 6.01 8.76 6.65
CA ARG A 235 5.19 9.97 6.77
C ARG A 235 4.91 10.63 5.41
N PRO A 236 5.89 10.76 4.48
CA PRO A 236 5.60 11.24 3.13
C PRO A 236 4.53 10.45 2.37
N LEU A 237 4.54 9.11 2.45
CA LEU A 237 3.48 8.30 1.83
C LEU A 237 2.12 8.61 2.46
N PHE A 238 2.02 8.62 3.78
CA PHE A 238 0.78 8.96 4.47
C PHE A 238 0.30 10.38 4.20
N ALA A 239 1.20 11.36 4.09
CA ALA A 239 0.83 12.73 3.73
C ALA A 239 0.17 12.81 2.35
N ARG A 240 0.64 12.01 1.37
CA ARG A 240 -0.02 11.92 0.05
C ARG A 240 -1.37 11.20 0.13
N LEU A 241 -1.47 10.17 0.96
CA LEU A 241 -2.69 9.38 1.12
C LEU A 241 -3.76 10.07 2.00
N ALA A 242 -3.40 11.11 2.75
CA ALA A 242 -4.33 11.89 3.55
C ALA A 242 -5.43 12.53 2.67
N HIS A 243 -5.08 12.96 1.46
CA HIS A 243 -6.06 13.39 0.47
C HIS A 243 -6.84 12.18 -0.04
N GLY A 244 -8.12 12.10 0.31
CA GLY A 244 -8.93 10.90 0.12
C GLY A 244 -8.64 9.82 1.17
N GLY A 245 -8.23 10.22 2.38
CA GLY A 245 -8.02 9.33 3.52
C GLY A 245 -9.30 8.85 4.21
N LEU A 246 -10.48 9.33 3.80
CA LEU A 246 -11.78 8.80 4.24
C LEU A 246 -12.10 7.56 3.41
N LEU A 247 -11.85 6.38 3.98
CA LEU A 247 -11.83 5.13 3.22
C LEU A 247 -13.21 4.58 2.89
N GLU A 248 -14.21 4.88 3.71
CA GLU A 248 -15.61 4.50 3.42
C GLU A 248 -16.05 5.04 2.05
N ASP A 249 -15.60 6.25 1.69
CA ASP A 249 -15.92 6.88 0.41
C ASP A 249 -14.96 6.50 -0.73
N THR A 250 -13.69 6.26 -0.41
CA THR A 250 -12.61 6.26 -1.42
C THR A 250 -12.01 4.90 -1.72
N HIS A 251 -12.16 3.92 -0.83
CA HIS A 251 -11.42 2.65 -0.93
C HIS A 251 -11.82 1.84 -2.18
N GLN A 252 -13.11 1.82 -2.53
CA GLN A 252 -13.61 1.08 -3.71
C GLN A 252 -12.92 1.52 -5.01
N ALA A 253 -12.55 2.80 -5.13
CA ALA A 253 -11.84 3.31 -6.30
C ALA A 253 -10.39 2.79 -6.41
N ARG A 254 -9.80 2.34 -5.30
CA ARG A 254 -8.44 1.79 -5.20
C ARG A 254 -8.39 0.27 -5.42
N LEU A 255 -9.54 -0.39 -5.53
CA LEU A 255 -9.61 -1.82 -5.83
C LEU A 255 -9.65 -2.10 -7.35
N PRO A 256 -9.19 -3.29 -7.77
CA PRO A 256 -9.45 -3.83 -9.11
C PRO A 256 -10.96 -3.89 -9.34
N ARG A 257 -11.40 -3.75 -10.59
CA ARG A 257 -12.86 -3.75 -10.88
C ARG A 257 -13.52 -5.05 -10.44
N ALA A 258 -12.83 -6.18 -10.62
CA ALA A 258 -13.30 -7.50 -10.25
C ALA A 258 -13.49 -7.69 -8.73
N TRP A 259 -12.88 -6.86 -7.89
CA TRP A 259 -12.93 -6.99 -6.44
C TRP A 259 -13.97 -6.07 -5.79
N ARG A 260 -14.63 -5.22 -6.57
CA ARG A 260 -15.63 -4.29 -6.06
C ARG A 260 -16.95 -5.03 -5.81
N GLY A 261 -17.49 -4.87 -4.60
CA GLY A 261 -18.75 -5.52 -4.20
C GLY A 261 -18.64 -7.01 -3.86
N ALA A 262 -17.41 -7.53 -3.75
CA ALA A 262 -17.09 -8.88 -3.28
C ALA A 262 -16.75 -8.90 -1.78
#